data_AF-A0A317KPW2-F1
#
_entry.id   AF-A0A317KPW2-F1
#
_cell.length_a   1.000
_cell.length_b   1.000
_cell.length_c   1.000
_cell.angle_alpha   90.00
_cell.angle_beta   90.00
_cell.angle_gamma   90.00
#
_symmetry.space_group_name_H-M   'P 1'
#
loop_
_entity.id
_entity.type
_entity.pdbx_description
1 polymer ?
#
loop_
_entity_poly.entity_id
_entity_poly.type
_entity_poly.pdbx_seq_one_letter_code
_entity_poly.pdbx_strand_id
1 'polypeptide(L)'
;MAWWSDLVDEQPEFAARVRARFAVRKHGTMATLRRDGSPRISGTEFDFGPEHLRLGSMAGALKALDLRRDPRVALHCPTEDAPEDDPRAWDGDAKIAGIAHEEPAGEDGSHRFRIELTEVVLTRVGDPADHLLIESWHPGRGLRRRERR
;
A
#
# COMPACT_ATOMS: atom_id res chain seq x y z
N MET A 1 15.47 7.41 2.11
CA MET A 1 14.15 7.51 1.44
C MET A 1 14.10 6.45 0.38
N ALA A 2 12.98 5.75 0.26
CA ALA A 2 12.76 4.80 -0.82
C ALA A 2 11.39 5.05 -1.45
N TRP A 3 11.36 5.12 -2.76
CA TRP A 3 10.17 5.36 -3.57
C TRP A 3 9.74 4.08 -4.27
N TRP A 4 8.64 4.17 -5.00
CA TRP A 4 8.12 3.03 -5.75
C TRP A 4 9.12 2.53 -6.80
N SER A 5 9.81 3.43 -7.51
CA SER A 5 10.88 3.07 -8.45
C SER A 5 11.99 2.26 -7.80
N ASP A 6 12.42 2.63 -6.59
CA ASP A 6 13.52 1.92 -5.91
C ASP A 6 13.14 0.45 -5.64
N LEU A 7 11.87 0.20 -5.28
CA LEU A 7 11.36 -1.16 -5.14
C LEU A 7 11.27 -1.90 -6.48
N VAL A 8 10.84 -1.21 -7.54
CA VAL A 8 10.77 -1.79 -8.89
C VAL A 8 12.16 -2.18 -9.39
N ASP A 9 13.16 -1.33 -9.16
CA ASP A 9 14.54 -1.59 -9.57
C ASP A 9 15.17 -2.73 -8.77
N GLU A 10 14.91 -2.79 -7.45
CA GLU A 10 15.47 -3.84 -6.59
C GLU A 10 14.75 -5.19 -6.74
N GLN A 11 13.41 -5.18 -6.83
CA GLN A 11 12.56 -6.37 -6.76
C GLN A 11 11.39 -6.31 -7.77
N PRO A 12 11.67 -6.32 -9.09
CA PRO A 12 10.67 -6.04 -10.13
C PRO A 12 9.48 -7.01 -10.10
N GLU A 13 9.72 -8.30 -9.91
CA GLU A 13 8.65 -9.32 -9.86
C GLU A 13 7.76 -9.19 -8.62
N PHE A 14 8.33 -8.81 -7.48
CA PHE A 14 7.57 -8.56 -6.26
C PHE A 14 6.75 -7.27 -6.38
N ALA A 15 7.36 -6.20 -6.91
CA ALA A 15 6.67 -4.94 -7.17
C ALA A 15 5.48 -5.13 -8.14
N ALA A 16 5.66 -5.93 -9.19
CA ALA A 16 4.59 -6.26 -10.15
C ALA A 16 3.42 -6.96 -9.48
N ARG A 17 3.67 -7.97 -8.63
CA ARG A 17 2.62 -8.69 -7.88
C ARG A 17 1.88 -7.77 -6.90
N VAL A 18 2.61 -6.92 -6.17
CA VAL A 18 2.03 -5.93 -5.26
C VAL A 18 1.12 -4.97 -6.04
N ARG A 19 1.62 -4.37 -7.13
CA ARG A 19 0.83 -3.46 -7.97
C ARG A 19 -0.43 -4.14 -8.52
N ALA A 20 -0.31 -5.40 -8.95
CA ALA A 20 -1.46 -6.18 -9.43
C ALA A 20 -2.54 -6.35 -8.37
N ARG A 21 -2.19 -6.39 -7.07
CA ARG A 21 -3.17 -6.45 -5.97
C ARG A 21 -3.87 -5.11 -5.74
N PHE A 22 -3.15 -4.00 -5.82
CA PHE A 22 -3.79 -2.69 -5.75
C PHE A 22 -4.69 -2.38 -6.96
N ALA A 23 -4.55 -3.12 -8.07
CA ALA A 23 -5.31 -2.92 -9.29
C ALA A 23 -6.60 -3.77 -9.42
N VAL A 24 -6.87 -4.71 -8.50
CA VAL A 24 -8.03 -5.62 -8.61
C VAL A 24 -9.37 -4.90 -8.57
N ARG A 25 -9.45 -3.77 -7.84
CA ARG A 25 -10.59 -2.87 -7.80
C ARG A 25 -10.10 -1.43 -7.70
N LYS A 26 -10.99 -0.49 -8.06
CA LYS A 26 -10.68 0.94 -8.05
C LYS A 26 -10.30 1.48 -6.67
N HIS A 27 -10.96 1.03 -5.60
CA HIS A 27 -10.80 1.59 -4.27
C HIS A 27 -10.26 0.55 -3.30
N GLY A 28 -9.23 0.91 -2.55
CA GLY A 28 -8.78 0.19 -1.37
C GLY A 28 -8.90 1.06 -0.12
N THR A 29 -8.16 0.68 0.92
CA THR A 29 -8.27 1.31 2.23
C THR A 29 -6.97 2.02 2.62
N MET A 30 -7.06 3.23 3.17
CA MET A 30 -5.94 3.90 3.84
C MET A 30 -6.22 4.10 5.32
N ALA A 31 -5.16 4.07 6.12
CA ALA A 31 -5.15 4.46 7.51
C ALA A 31 -4.25 5.67 7.74
N THR A 32 -4.75 6.66 8.47
CA THR A 32 -4.04 7.87 8.92
C THR A 32 -4.19 8.03 10.43
N LEU A 33 -3.41 8.93 11.03
CA LEU A 33 -3.50 9.24 12.45
C LEU A 33 -4.22 10.56 12.68
N ARG A 34 -5.29 10.52 13.48
CA ARG A 34 -6.01 11.72 13.91
C ARG A 34 -5.13 12.55 14.85
N ARG A 35 -5.57 13.77 15.14
CA ARG A 35 -4.88 14.68 16.08
C ARG A 35 -4.64 14.07 17.47
N ASP A 36 -5.53 13.20 17.93
CA ASP A 36 -5.42 12.49 19.21
C ASP A 36 -4.60 11.19 19.14
N GLY A 37 -4.03 10.88 17.97
CA GLY A 37 -3.27 9.66 17.71
C GLY A 37 -4.13 8.44 17.42
N SER A 38 -5.47 8.53 17.49
CA SER A 38 -6.34 7.42 17.12
C SER A 38 -6.34 7.17 15.60
N PRO A 39 -6.56 5.92 15.14
CA PRO A 39 -6.58 5.64 13.72
C PRO A 39 -7.84 6.22 13.03
N ARG A 40 -7.67 6.66 11.78
CA ARG A 40 -8.77 6.90 10.85
C ARG A 40 -8.61 5.98 9.65
N ILE A 41 -9.70 5.34 9.25
CA ILE A 41 -9.80 4.59 8.00
C ILE A 41 -10.52 5.45 6.95
N SER A 42 -10.12 5.35 5.68
CA SER A 42 -10.80 5.97 4.55
C SER A 42 -10.61 5.15 3.27
N GLY A 43 -11.61 5.18 2.38
CA GLY A 43 -11.43 4.71 1.01
C GLY A 43 -10.49 5.63 0.23
N THR A 44 -9.67 5.07 -0.65
CA THR A 44 -8.76 5.83 -1.52
C THR A 44 -8.48 5.09 -2.83
N GLU A 45 -8.00 5.85 -3.81
CA GLU A 45 -7.51 5.38 -5.09
C GLU A 45 -5.98 5.49 -5.08
N PHE A 46 -5.31 4.59 -5.80
CA PHE A 46 -3.85 4.48 -5.80
C PHE A 46 -3.31 4.74 -7.19
N ASP A 47 -2.48 5.76 -7.33
CA ASP A 47 -1.83 6.07 -8.60
C ASP A 47 -0.39 5.58 -8.59
N PHE A 48 -0.16 4.42 -9.20
CA PHE A 48 1.17 3.85 -9.40
C PHE A 48 1.80 4.40 -10.68
N GLY A 49 2.52 5.51 -10.54
CA GLY A 49 3.36 6.07 -11.60
C GLY A 49 4.70 5.34 -11.75
N PRO A 50 5.52 5.73 -12.75
CA PRO A 50 6.84 5.11 -12.98
C PRO A 50 7.79 5.32 -11.80
N GLU A 51 7.77 6.50 -11.17
CA GLU A 51 8.68 6.82 -10.07
C GLU A 51 8.04 6.65 -8.68
N HIS A 52 6.77 7.01 -8.55
CA HIS A 52 6.13 7.19 -7.25
C HIS A 52 4.74 6.57 -7.22
N LEU A 53 4.40 6.02 -6.05
CA LEU A 53 3.02 5.81 -5.63
C LEU A 53 2.45 7.14 -5.13
N ARG A 54 1.32 7.56 -5.70
CA ARG A 54 0.61 8.80 -5.34
C ARG A 54 -0.79 8.53 -4.82
N LEU A 55 -1.25 9.43 -3.96
CA LEU A 55 -2.60 9.48 -3.43
C LEU A 55 -3.20 10.87 -3.68
N GLY A 56 -4.41 10.89 -4.24
CA GLY A 56 -5.22 12.09 -4.37
C GLY A 56 -6.26 12.21 -3.25
N SER A 57 -6.62 13.44 -2.89
CA SER A 57 -7.74 13.68 -1.99
C SER A 57 -8.42 15.02 -2.29
N MET A 58 -9.75 15.04 -2.13
CA MET A 58 -10.54 16.26 -2.24
C MET A 58 -10.05 17.33 -1.25
N ALA A 59 -10.21 18.60 -1.62
CA ALA A 59 -9.90 19.75 -0.78
C ALA A 59 -10.56 19.64 0.60
N GLY A 60 -9.80 19.89 1.67
CA GLY A 60 -10.32 19.89 3.04
C GLY A 60 -10.65 18.50 3.61
N ALA A 61 -10.38 17.42 2.88
CA ALA A 61 -10.61 16.07 3.38
C ALA A 61 -9.81 15.80 4.65
N LEU A 62 -10.47 15.25 5.67
CA LEU A 62 -9.86 15.09 6.99
C LEU A 62 -8.63 14.15 6.95
N LYS A 63 -8.62 13.12 6.09
CA LYS A 63 -7.45 12.24 5.89
C LYS A 63 -6.22 12.99 5.35
N ALA A 64 -6.41 14.01 4.52
CA ALA A 64 -5.31 14.87 4.08
C ALA A 64 -4.82 15.79 5.20
N LEU A 65 -5.75 16.33 6.01
CA LEU A 65 -5.41 17.15 7.17
C LEU A 65 -4.77 16.35 8.32
N ASP A 66 -4.98 15.04 8.36
CA ASP A 66 -4.24 14.12 9.21
C ASP A 66 -2.79 14.01 8.70
N LEU A 67 -2.59 13.69 7.41
CA LEU A 67 -1.25 13.53 6.80
C LEU A 67 -0.37 14.78 6.91
N ARG A 68 -0.98 15.97 6.81
CA ARG A 68 -0.26 17.24 7.03
C ARG A 68 0.25 17.42 8.46
N ARG A 69 -0.39 16.77 9.43
CA ARG A 69 -0.02 16.80 10.85
C ARG A 69 0.92 15.67 11.22
N ASP A 70 0.62 14.46 10.76
CA ASP A 70 1.41 13.26 10.95
C ASP A 70 1.44 12.50 9.62
N PRO A 71 2.60 12.44 8.94
CA PRO A 71 2.68 11.94 7.57
C PRO A 71 2.63 10.40 7.51
N ARG A 72 2.52 9.69 8.63
CA ARG A 72 2.45 8.22 8.62
C ARG A 72 1.15 7.75 7.98
N VAL A 73 1.30 6.84 7.02
CA VAL A 73 0.18 6.24 6.29
C VAL A 73 0.36 4.73 6.15
N ALA A 74 -0.74 4.00 6.21
CA ALA A 74 -0.79 2.61 5.77
C ALA A 74 -1.88 2.43 4.71
N LEU A 75 -1.60 1.61 3.71
CA LEU A 75 -2.43 1.32 2.57
C LEU A 75 -2.69 -0.18 2.51
N HIS A 76 -3.91 -0.55 2.20
CA HIS A 76 -4.34 -1.91 1.98
C HIS A 76 -5.02 -1.97 0.62
N CYS A 77 -4.63 -2.95 -0.20
CA CYS A 77 -5.29 -3.20 -1.46
C CYS A 77 -6.78 -3.53 -1.23
N PRO A 78 -7.62 -3.50 -2.28
CA PRO A 78 -8.91 -4.15 -2.19
C PRO A 78 -8.71 -5.65 -1.88
N THR A 79 -9.56 -6.21 -1.02
CA THR A 79 -9.55 -7.64 -0.69
C THR A 79 -10.49 -8.38 -1.63
N GLU A 80 -10.04 -9.54 -2.12
CA GLU A 80 -10.87 -10.53 -2.80
C GLU A 80 -10.82 -11.83 -2.01
N ASP A 81 -11.93 -12.56 -1.98
CA ASP A 81 -12.02 -13.83 -1.26
C ASP A 81 -11.19 -14.91 -1.96
N ALA A 82 -10.59 -15.80 -1.17
CA ALA A 82 -9.96 -16.99 -1.71
C ALA A 82 -11.03 -17.97 -2.20
N PRO A 83 -10.89 -18.58 -3.40
CA PRO A 83 -11.80 -19.62 -3.86
C PRO A 83 -11.83 -20.80 -2.87
N GLU A 84 -13.02 -21.30 -2.54
CA GLU A 84 -13.17 -22.39 -1.57
C GLU A 84 -12.57 -23.71 -2.06
N ASP A 85 -12.62 -23.95 -3.37
CA ASP A 85 -12.15 -25.16 -4.04
C ASP A 85 -10.65 -25.17 -4.33
N ASP A 86 -10.06 -24.00 -4.56
CA ASP A 86 -8.61 -23.82 -4.65
C ASP A 86 -8.14 -22.53 -3.96
N PRO A 87 -7.90 -22.56 -2.64
CA PRO A 87 -7.40 -21.40 -1.90
C PRO A 87 -6.06 -20.86 -2.42
N ARG A 88 -5.29 -21.64 -3.18
CA ARG A 88 -4.01 -21.20 -3.78
C ARG A 88 -4.20 -20.30 -4.99
N ALA A 89 -5.37 -20.32 -5.62
CA ALA A 89 -5.72 -19.39 -6.69
C ALA A 89 -5.90 -17.95 -6.16
N TRP A 90 -5.95 -17.77 -4.84
CA TRP A 90 -5.87 -16.45 -4.22
C TRP A 90 -4.45 -15.88 -4.29
N ASP A 91 -4.26 -14.93 -5.18
CA ASP A 91 -3.01 -14.17 -5.35
C ASP A 91 -2.58 -13.35 -4.12
N GLY A 92 -3.45 -13.23 -3.11
CA GLY A 92 -3.12 -12.61 -1.83
C GLY A 92 -3.50 -11.14 -1.69
N ASP A 93 -3.26 -10.61 -0.49
CA ASP A 93 -3.43 -9.21 -0.14
C ASP A 93 -2.08 -8.50 -0.01
N ALA A 94 -2.00 -7.29 -0.57
CA ALA A 94 -0.85 -6.41 -0.47
C ALA A 94 -1.11 -5.21 0.44
N LYS A 95 -0.06 -4.81 1.18
CA LYS A 95 -0.08 -3.67 2.10
C LYS A 95 1.17 -2.83 1.90
N ILE A 96 1.04 -1.52 2.04
CA ILE A 96 2.15 -0.57 1.96
C ILE A 96 2.08 0.35 3.16
N ALA A 97 3.16 0.49 3.93
CA ALA A 97 3.29 1.50 4.96
C ALA A 97 4.36 2.52 4.55
N GLY A 98 4.14 3.79 4.87
CA GLY A 98 4.99 4.85 4.39
C GLY A 98 4.81 6.20 5.07
N ILE A 99 5.56 7.16 4.53
CA ILE A 99 5.51 8.57 4.89
C ILE A 99 4.97 9.34 3.68
N ALA A 100 3.86 10.04 3.86
CA ALA A 100 3.25 10.87 2.85
C ALA A 100 3.96 12.22 2.76
N HIS A 101 4.37 12.58 1.55
CA HIS A 101 4.96 13.89 1.24
C HIS A 101 3.96 14.67 0.38
N GLU A 102 3.42 15.76 0.91
CA GLU A 102 2.45 16.60 0.19
C GLU A 102 3.12 17.28 -1.01
N GLU A 103 2.51 17.13 -2.18
CA GLU A 103 2.86 17.83 -3.40
C GLU A 103 2.04 19.13 -3.49
N PRO A 104 2.44 20.11 -4.32
CA PRO A 104 1.63 21.31 -4.55
C PRO A 104 0.18 20.94 -4.89
N ALA A 105 -0.76 21.65 -4.25
CA ALA A 105 -2.19 21.41 -4.43
C ALA A 105 -2.61 21.57 -5.90
N GLY A 106 -3.70 20.89 -6.28
CA GLY A 106 -4.36 21.15 -7.55
C GLY A 106 -4.94 22.57 -7.60
N GLU A 107 -5.27 23.06 -8.80
CA GLU A 107 -5.91 24.37 -8.98
C GLU A 107 -7.27 24.45 -8.25
N ASP A 108 -7.94 23.30 -8.11
CA ASP A 108 -9.18 23.11 -7.35
C ASP A 108 -8.97 22.98 -5.82
N GLY A 109 -7.73 23.14 -5.35
CA GLY A 109 -7.35 22.96 -3.95
C GLY A 109 -7.27 21.49 -3.51
N SER A 110 -7.33 20.53 -4.44
CA SER A 110 -7.15 19.11 -4.11
C SER A 110 -5.75 18.84 -3.56
N HIS A 111 -5.67 17.89 -2.63
CA HIS A 111 -4.42 17.43 -2.05
C HIS A 111 -3.83 16.29 -2.89
N ARG A 112 -2.50 16.28 -3.03
CA ARG A 112 -1.75 15.19 -3.64
C ARG A 112 -0.58 14.83 -2.74
N PHE A 113 -0.30 13.53 -2.62
CA PHE A 113 0.80 13.03 -1.81
C PHE A 113 1.57 11.98 -2.58
N ARG A 114 2.89 12.06 -2.59
CA ARG A 114 3.78 10.96 -2.97
C ARG A 114 4.19 10.18 -1.73
N ILE A 115 4.25 8.86 -1.83
CA ILE A 115 4.47 7.99 -0.66
C ILE A 115 5.90 7.48 -0.66
N GLU A 116 6.66 7.85 0.37
CA GLU A 116 7.92 7.21 0.71
C GLU A 116 7.63 5.87 1.38
N LEU A 117 8.18 4.79 0.84
CA LEU A 117 7.96 3.44 1.31
C LEU A 117 8.81 3.16 2.56
N THR A 118 8.20 2.55 3.57
CA THR A 118 8.89 2.04 4.76
C THR A 118 8.72 0.53 4.91
N GLU A 119 7.65 -0.02 4.34
CA GLU A 119 7.34 -1.43 4.30
C GLU A 119 6.38 -1.73 3.15
N VAL A 120 6.61 -2.84 2.45
CA VAL A 120 5.67 -3.41 1.48
C VAL A 120 5.52 -4.89 1.79
N VAL A 121 4.28 -5.34 1.97
CA VAL A 121 3.96 -6.73 2.32
C VAL A 121 3.01 -7.33 1.29
N LEU A 122 3.27 -8.57 0.89
CA LEU A 122 2.33 -9.41 0.15
C LEU A 122 2.10 -10.69 0.95
N THR A 123 0.85 -11.03 1.23
CA THR A 123 0.47 -12.26 1.92
C THR A 123 -0.43 -13.09 1.03
N ARG A 124 -0.04 -14.34 0.75
CA ARG A 124 -0.84 -15.30 -0.04
C ARG A 124 -0.85 -16.67 0.64
N VAL A 125 -1.67 -17.58 0.13
CA VAL A 125 -1.64 -18.99 0.53
C VAL A 125 -0.39 -19.66 -0.06
N GLY A 126 0.25 -20.52 0.72
CA GLY A 126 1.41 -21.30 0.31
C GLY A 126 1.08 -22.43 -0.66
N ASP A 127 2.11 -23.09 -1.18
CA ASP A 127 1.97 -24.36 -1.90
C ASP A 127 2.87 -25.41 -1.23
N PRO A 128 2.31 -26.44 -0.56
CA PRO A 128 0.88 -26.76 -0.44
C PRO A 128 0.08 -25.72 0.36
N ALA A 129 -1.26 -25.77 0.25
CA ALA A 129 -2.22 -24.84 0.86
C ALA A 129 -2.37 -25.01 2.40
N ASP A 130 -1.26 -25.13 3.12
CA ASP A 130 -1.23 -25.45 4.56
C ASP A 130 -0.58 -24.34 5.41
N HIS A 131 -0.18 -23.23 4.80
CA HIS A 131 0.41 -22.07 5.47
C HIS A 131 0.14 -20.78 4.70
N LEU A 132 0.40 -19.65 5.35
CA LEU A 132 0.49 -18.36 4.70
C LEU A 132 1.93 -18.05 4.35
N LEU A 133 2.14 -17.69 3.10
CA LEU A 133 3.39 -17.19 2.57
C LEU A 133 3.36 -15.66 2.65
N ILE A 134 4.23 -15.10 3.48
CA ILE A 134 4.33 -13.65 3.70
C ILE A 134 5.68 -13.17 3.19
N GLU A 135 5.64 -12.32 2.18
CA GLU A 135 6.80 -11.60 1.66
C GLU A 135 6.75 -10.15 2.16
N SER A 136 7.84 -9.66 2.71
CA SER A 136 7.96 -8.30 3.23
C SER A 136 9.25 -7.67 2.73
N TRP A 137 9.15 -6.51 2.08
CA TRP A 137 10.28 -5.70 1.69
C TRP A 137 10.37 -4.46 2.59
N HIS A 138 11.61 -4.09 2.94
CA HIS A 138 11.88 -2.82 3.61
C HIS A 138 13.14 -2.16 3.04
N PRO A 139 13.18 -0.82 3.00
CA PRO A 139 14.41 -0.09 2.64
C PRO A 139 15.59 -0.54 3.51
N GLY A 140 16.72 -0.83 2.87
CA GLY A 140 17.97 -1.26 3.53
C GLY A 140 17.97 -2.69 4.09
N ARG A 141 16.83 -3.39 4.17
CA ARG A 141 16.77 -4.81 4.54
C ARG A 141 16.46 -5.74 3.36
N GLY A 142 15.92 -5.18 2.27
CA GLY A 142 15.49 -5.90 1.09
C GLY A 142 14.29 -6.81 1.33
N LEU A 143 14.03 -7.69 0.36
CA LEU A 143 12.92 -8.65 0.40
C LEU A 143 13.22 -9.80 1.36
N ARG A 144 12.26 -10.12 2.22
CA ARG A 144 12.28 -11.29 3.10
C ARG A 144 11.03 -12.12 2.93
N ARG A 145 11.16 -13.43 3.13
CA ARG A 145 10.08 -14.41 3.06
C ARG A 145 9.93 -15.10 4.41
N ARG A 146 8.70 -15.29 4.87
CA ARG A 146 8.35 -16.08 6.05
C ARG A 146 7.08 -16.89 5.80
N GLU A 147 6.99 -18.03 6.49
CA GLU A 147 5.81 -18.89 6.47
C GLU A 147 5.14 -18.84 7.84
N ARG A 148 3.81 -18.79 7.86
CA ARG A 148 3.00 -18.83 9.08
C ARG A 148 1.97 -19.95 8.98
N ARG A 149 2.03 -20.89 9.90
CA ARG A 149 1.05 -21.97 10.08
C ARG A 149 0.01 -21.58 11.11
#